data_AF-A0A329T2E9-F1
#
_entry.id   AF-A0A329T2E9-F1
#
_cell.length_a   1.000
_cell.length_b   1.000
_cell.length_c   1.000
_cell.angle_alpha   90.00
_cell.angle_beta   90.00
_cell.angle_gamma   90.00
#
_symmetry.space_group_name_H-M   'P 1'
#
loop_
_entity.id
_entity.type
_entity.pdbx_description
1 polymer ?
#
loop_
_entity_poly.entity_id
_entity_poly.type
_entity_poly.pdbx_seq_one_letter_code
_entity_poly.pdbx_strand_id
1 'polypeptide(L)'
;MDISPAVVAVCERFDAANDLVLEHVNAFLDLSPKWNLMRAALAGHLHLVQRLSRRNPKKFQRCSQEAMDSAAEFGHLAVVQWLHEHREEGCTTDAIDMAASNGHLEIVQWLHENRNEGCTSNAIDFAAQHGHLKVVQWLHFNRKEGATHYAIDNAATYGHLDVIQWLHIHRHEGCSQSALVNAINAGHECVAKWLVANRMSDCVGKMGLVEYLSRRGHWNVAALTDKHPYLQELLDDDMMFTDDEEEDNARGMQEREFLRLWNAGMLLQ
;
A
#
# COMPACT_ATOMS: atom_id res chain seq x y z
N MET A 1 9.37 34.61 12.57
CA MET A 1 8.62 34.82 11.31
C MET A 1 7.59 35.86 11.63
N ASP A 2 7.63 37.03 11.00
CA ASP A 2 6.71 38.11 11.35
C ASP A 2 5.31 37.77 10.85
N ILE A 3 4.35 37.83 11.77
CA ILE A 3 2.93 37.59 11.48
C ILE A 3 2.43 38.78 10.66
N SER A 4 1.80 38.51 9.52
CA SER A 4 1.29 39.55 8.62
C SER A 4 0.33 40.48 9.37
N PRO A 5 0.46 41.81 9.24
CA PRO A 5 -0.44 42.76 9.90
C PRO A 5 -1.92 42.54 9.57
N ALA A 6 -2.22 41.96 8.39
CA ALA A 6 -3.57 41.60 7.99
C ALA A 6 -4.14 40.45 8.84
N VAL A 7 -3.29 39.52 9.29
CA VAL A 7 -3.68 38.38 10.14
C VAL A 7 -3.99 38.86 11.55
N VAL A 8 -3.13 39.72 12.10
CA VAL A 8 -3.33 40.34 13.42
C VAL A 8 -4.68 41.08 13.45
N ALA A 9 -4.95 41.92 12.45
CA ALA A 9 -6.20 42.67 12.37
C ALA A 9 -7.46 41.78 12.26
N VAL A 10 -7.36 40.61 11.62
CA VAL A 10 -8.47 39.65 11.53
C VAL A 10 -8.68 38.92 12.86
N CYS A 11 -7.61 38.44 13.49
CA CYS A 11 -7.70 37.74 14.77
C CYS A 11 -8.16 38.64 15.91
N GLU A 12 -7.74 39.92 15.94
CA GLU A 12 -8.22 40.93 16.88
C GLU A 12 -9.72 41.23 16.68
N ARG A 13 -10.19 41.27 15.41
CA ARG A 13 -11.60 41.54 15.10
C ARG A 13 -12.56 40.45 15.61
N PHE A 14 -12.09 39.21 15.71
CA PHE A 14 -12.89 38.05 16.14
C PHE A 14 -12.55 37.58 17.55
N ASP A 15 -11.73 38.33 18.30
CA ASP A 15 -11.25 37.98 19.64
C ASP A 15 -10.60 36.57 19.70
N ALA A 16 -9.93 36.20 18.60
CA ALA A 16 -9.34 34.88 18.37
C ALA A 16 -7.81 34.92 18.38
N ALA A 17 -7.21 35.90 19.06
CA ALA A 17 -5.77 36.10 19.17
C ALA A 17 -5.11 35.06 20.10
N ASN A 18 -5.04 33.82 19.62
CA ASN A 18 -4.17 32.79 20.14
C ASN A 18 -2.96 32.68 19.19
N ASP A 19 -1.75 32.56 19.72
CA ASP A 19 -0.52 32.41 18.93
C ASP A 19 -0.66 31.30 17.87
N LEU A 20 -1.31 30.19 18.21
CA LEU A 20 -1.57 29.09 17.26
C LEU A 20 -2.52 29.51 16.13
N VAL A 21 -3.56 30.28 16.45
CA VAL A 21 -4.55 30.77 15.48
C VAL A 21 -3.90 31.82 14.58
N LEU A 22 -3.09 32.72 15.14
CA LEU A 22 -2.33 33.69 14.38
C LEU A 22 -1.32 33.01 13.45
N GLU A 23 -0.62 31.97 13.90
CA GLU A 23 0.29 31.19 13.05
C GLU A 23 -0.46 30.47 11.91
N HIS A 24 -1.61 29.85 12.19
CA HIS A 24 -2.42 29.18 11.17
C HIS A 24 -2.98 30.18 10.16
N VAL A 25 -3.61 31.26 10.62
CA VAL A 25 -4.17 32.29 9.75
C VAL A 25 -3.06 32.99 8.97
N ASN A 26 -1.88 33.18 9.55
CA ASN A 26 -0.72 33.72 8.85
C ASN A 26 -0.18 32.75 7.81
N ALA A 27 -0.14 31.44 8.07
CA ALA A 27 0.22 30.45 7.06
C ALA A 27 -0.79 30.43 5.90
N PHE A 28 -2.09 30.57 6.16
CA PHE A 28 -3.14 30.67 5.15
C PHE A 28 -3.17 32.01 4.40
N LEU A 29 -2.72 33.09 5.02
CA LEU A 29 -2.60 34.41 4.41
C LEU A 29 -1.19 34.72 3.90
N ASP A 30 -0.24 33.79 4.06
CA ASP A 30 1.18 34.00 3.72
C ASP A 30 1.30 34.21 2.21
N LEU A 31 1.71 35.43 1.85
CA LEU A 31 1.99 35.86 0.48
C LEU A 31 3.43 35.52 0.06
N SER A 32 4.16 34.79 0.90
CA SER A 32 5.52 34.35 0.65
C SER A 32 5.62 33.53 -0.64
N PRO A 33 6.70 33.70 -1.44
CA PRO A 33 6.96 32.90 -2.64
C PRO A 33 7.19 31.41 -2.34
N LYS A 34 7.13 30.99 -1.06
CA LYS A 34 7.23 29.59 -0.63
C LYS A 34 6.07 28.73 -1.11
N TRP A 35 4.87 29.29 -1.26
CA TRP A 35 3.68 28.55 -1.67
C TRP A 35 3.52 28.55 -3.19
N ASN A 36 3.59 27.36 -3.78
CA ASN A 36 3.17 27.08 -5.16
C ASN A 36 1.98 26.10 -5.14
N LEU A 37 1.35 25.89 -6.29
CA LEU A 37 0.15 25.05 -6.39
C LEU A 37 0.40 23.62 -5.89
N MET A 38 1.56 23.04 -6.23
CA MET A 38 1.99 21.72 -5.78
C MET A 38 2.06 21.63 -4.25
N ARG A 39 2.75 22.56 -3.58
CA ARG A 39 2.87 22.56 -2.11
C ARG A 39 1.53 22.79 -1.40
N ALA A 40 0.67 23.62 -1.98
CA ALA A 40 -0.67 23.82 -1.45
C ALA A 40 -1.54 22.56 -1.61
N ALA A 41 -1.36 21.82 -2.72
CA ALA A 41 -2.06 20.58 -2.98
C ALA A 41 -1.56 19.44 -2.06
N LEU A 42 -0.24 19.32 -1.90
CA LEU A 42 0.42 18.41 -0.98
C LEU A 42 -0.03 18.62 0.48
N ALA A 43 -0.22 19.87 0.91
CA ALA A 43 -0.68 20.20 2.25
C ALA A 43 -2.22 20.15 2.40
N GLY A 44 -2.97 19.86 1.34
CA GLY A 44 -4.44 19.77 1.38
C GLY A 44 -5.16 21.10 1.55
N HIS A 45 -4.47 22.23 1.35
CA HIS A 45 -5.03 23.56 1.56
C HIS A 45 -5.84 24.01 0.35
N LEU A 46 -7.07 23.49 0.20
CA LEU A 46 -7.97 23.80 -0.92
C LEU A 46 -8.14 25.31 -1.17
N HIS A 47 -8.28 26.11 -0.11
CA HIS A 47 -8.40 27.57 -0.26
C HIS A 47 -7.14 28.23 -0.85
N LEU A 48 -5.95 27.75 -0.49
CA LEU A 48 -4.70 28.21 -1.09
C LEU A 48 -4.60 27.75 -2.55
N VAL A 49 -4.99 26.51 -2.85
CA VAL A 49 -5.04 25.98 -4.22
C VAL A 49 -5.93 26.85 -5.12
N GLN A 50 -7.16 27.13 -4.67
CA GLN A 50 -8.11 28.00 -5.37
C GLN A 50 -7.57 29.42 -5.59
N ARG A 51 -6.95 30.00 -4.54
CA ARG A 51 -6.42 31.37 -4.58
C ARG A 51 -5.19 31.48 -5.48
N LEU A 52 -4.25 30.54 -5.38
CA LEU A 52 -3.03 30.51 -6.17
C LEU A 52 -3.34 30.31 -7.65
N SER A 53 -4.31 29.46 -7.98
CA SER A 53 -4.76 29.24 -9.35
C SER A 53 -5.34 30.52 -10.00
N ARG A 54 -6.18 31.28 -9.28
CA ARG A 54 -6.76 32.54 -9.80
C ARG A 54 -5.73 33.65 -10.02
N ARG A 55 -4.66 33.70 -9.21
CA ARG A 55 -3.76 34.86 -9.15
C ARG A 55 -2.65 34.82 -10.21
N ASN A 56 -2.28 33.66 -10.76
CA ASN A 56 -1.08 33.56 -11.59
C ASN A 56 -1.16 32.55 -12.76
N PRO A 57 -2.16 32.67 -13.66
CA PRO A 57 -2.42 31.70 -14.73
C PRO A 57 -1.29 31.54 -15.77
N LYS A 58 -0.38 32.53 -15.91
CA LYS A 58 0.66 32.55 -16.98
C LYS A 58 2.10 32.36 -16.51
N LYS A 59 2.43 32.58 -15.23
CA LYS A 59 3.83 32.56 -14.74
C LYS A 59 4.25 31.20 -14.16
N PHE A 60 3.28 30.36 -13.81
CA PHE A 60 3.46 29.00 -13.28
C PHE A 60 2.64 27.98 -14.08
N GLN A 61 2.80 27.98 -15.41
CA GLN A 61 2.22 26.98 -16.30
C GLN A 61 2.76 25.55 -16.06
N ARG A 62 3.58 25.34 -15.03
CA ARG A 62 3.90 24.03 -14.46
C ARG A 62 3.01 23.77 -13.25
N CYS A 63 1.71 23.63 -13.45
CA CYS A 63 0.94 22.71 -12.62
C CYS A 63 1.27 21.34 -13.19
N SER A 64 2.27 20.67 -12.64
CA SER A 64 2.61 19.32 -13.04
C SER A 64 1.48 18.37 -12.61
N GLN A 65 1.39 17.23 -13.29
CA GLN A 65 0.57 16.09 -12.85
C GLN A 65 0.84 15.74 -11.37
N GLU A 66 2.08 15.99 -10.92
CA GLU A 66 2.54 15.92 -9.52
C GLU A 66 1.62 16.62 -8.51
N ALA A 67 0.89 17.69 -8.89
CA ALA A 67 -0.01 18.37 -7.95
C ALA A 67 -1.22 17.50 -7.58
N MET A 68 -1.79 16.79 -8.55
CA MET A 68 -2.87 15.84 -8.31
C MET A 68 -2.33 14.55 -7.68
N ASP A 69 -1.16 14.08 -8.15
CA ASP A 69 -0.49 12.91 -7.57
C ASP A 69 -0.19 13.12 -6.09
N SER A 70 0.39 14.27 -5.70
CA SER A 70 0.66 14.62 -4.29
C SER A 70 -0.64 14.75 -3.49
N ALA A 71 -1.67 15.39 -4.04
CA ALA A 71 -2.95 15.49 -3.33
C ALA A 71 -3.57 14.11 -3.08
N ALA A 72 -3.40 13.16 -4.01
CA ALA A 72 -3.86 11.79 -3.87
C ALA A 72 -3.03 11.01 -2.86
N GLU A 73 -1.70 11.13 -2.91
CA GLU A 73 -0.75 10.52 -1.97
C GLU A 73 -1.05 10.89 -0.51
N PHE A 74 -1.34 12.17 -0.23
CA PHE A 74 -1.58 12.67 1.13
C PHE A 74 -3.05 12.67 1.57
N GLY A 75 -3.96 12.10 0.78
CA GLY A 75 -5.34 11.88 1.23
C GLY A 75 -6.27 13.09 1.08
N HIS A 76 -5.94 14.04 0.19
CA HIS A 76 -6.67 15.29 0.03
C HIS A 76 -7.72 15.23 -1.10
N LEU A 77 -8.76 14.40 -0.93
CA LEU A 77 -9.81 14.20 -1.93
C LEU A 77 -10.43 15.51 -2.46
N ALA A 78 -10.71 16.47 -1.59
CA ALA A 78 -11.30 17.75 -1.99
C ALA A 78 -10.40 18.56 -2.93
N VAL A 79 -9.07 18.45 -2.76
CA VAL A 79 -8.09 19.06 -3.66
C VAL A 79 -8.04 18.29 -4.98
N VAL A 80 -8.05 16.95 -4.94
CA VAL A 80 -8.08 16.11 -6.15
C VAL A 80 -9.29 16.43 -7.03
N GLN A 81 -10.49 16.48 -6.43
CA GLN A 81 -11.73 16.86 -7.11
C GLN A 81 -11.63 18.26 -7.71
N TRP A 82 -11.15 19.23 -6.94
CA TRP A 82 -11.02 20.59 -7.42
C TRP A 82 -10.02 20.71 -8.58
N LEU A 83 -8.87 20.04 -8.48
CA LEU A 83 -7.87 20.01 -9.55
C LEU A 83 -8.46 19.37 -10.81
N HIS A 84 -9.21 18.26 -10.70
CA HIS A 84 -9.86 17.63 -11.84
C HIS A 84 -10.85 18.54 -12.56
N GLU A 85 -11.68 19.29 -11.83
CA GLU A 85 -12.71 20.14 -12.40
C GLU A 85 -12.15 21.41 -13.06
N HIS A 86 -11.03 21.92 -12.53
CA HIS A 86 -10.52 23.26 -12.88
C HIS A 86 -9.20 23.23 -13.66
N ARG A 87 -8.60 22.05 -13.86
CA ARG A 87 -7.29 21.87 -14.49
C ARG A 87 -7.31 20.76 -15.53
N GLU A 88 -6.53 20.94 -16.59
CA GLU A 88 -6.44 20.00 -17.72
C GLU A 88 -5.21 19.11 -17.66
N GLU A 89 -4.24 19.37 -16.76
CA GLU A 89 -2.96 18.65 -16.75
C GLU A 89 -3.07 17.17 -16.37
N GLY A 90 -4.14 16.78 -15.66
CA GLY A 90 -4.41 15.39 -15.26
C GLY A 90 -3.54 14.92 -14.08
N CYS A 91 -3.41 13.61 -13.96
CA CYS A 91 -2.51 12.93 -13.02
C CYS A 91 -1.61 11.92 -13.77
N THR A 92 -0.72 11.26 -13.04
CA THR A 92 -0.03 10.06 -13.53
C THR A 92 -0.64 8.81 -12.89
N THR A 93 -0.06 7.64 -13.19
CA THR A 93 -0.36 6.40 -12.45
C THR A 93 -0.01 6.50 -10.96
N ASP A 94 0.91 7.40 -10.60
CA ASP A 94 1.34 7.58 -9.21
C ASP A 94 0.20 8.05 -8.32
N ALA A 95 -0.81 8.75 -8.86
CA ALA A 95 -1.97 9.16 -8.07
C ALA A 95 -2.70 7.97 -7.43
N ILE A 96 -2.97 6.90 -8.20
CA ILE A 96 -3.60 5.70 -7.65
C ILE A 96 -2.57 4.87 -6.86
N ASP A 97 -1.36 4.69 -7.38
CA ASP A 97 -0.33 3.87 -6.72
C ASP A 97 -0.01 4.40 -5.31
N MET A 98 0.18 5.71 -5.15
CA MET A 98 0.51 6.35 -3.88
C MET A 98 -0.71 6.52 -2.97
N ALA A 99 -1.90 6.80 -3.51
CA ALA A 99 -3.13 6.77 -2.71
C ALA A 99 -3.39 5.37 -2.14
N ALA A 100 -3.11 4.31 -2.93
CA ALA A 100 -3.24 2.94 -2.49
C ALA A 100 -2.20 2.57 -1.42
N SER A 101 -0.95 2.99 -1.61
CA SER A 101 0.13 2.85 -0.63
C SER A 101 -0.22 3.42 0.74
N ASN A 102 -0.92 4.56 0.77
CA ASN A 102 -1.34 5.25 2.02
C ASN A 102 -2.76 4.87 2.48
N GLY A 103 -3.42 3.91 1.83
CA GLY A 103 -4.71 3.40 2.28
C GLY A 103 -5.91 4.31 1.98
N HIS A 104 -5.76 5.29 1.10
CA HIS A 104 -6.78 6.27 0.73
C HIS A 104 -7.80 5.70 -0.27
N LEU A 105 -8.57 4.70 0.16
CA LEU A 105 -9.53 3.98 -0.68
C LEU A 105 -10.53 4.89 -1.41
N GLU A 106 -11.03 5.93 -0.74
CA GLU A 106 -11.99 6.88 -1.33
C GLU A 106 -11.39 7.61 -2.53
N ILE A 107 -10.10 7.96 -2.46
CA ILE A 107 -9.39 8.61 -3.57
C ILE A 107 -9.14 7.62 -4.69
N VAL A 108 -8.75 6.39 -4.37
CA VAL A 108 -8.55 5.32 -5.37
C VAL A 108 -9.84 5.06 -6.15
N GLN A 109 -10.98 4.95 -5.46
CA GLN A 109 -12.30 4.80 -6.07
C GLN A 109 -12.64 5.99 -6.96
N TRP A 110 -12.47 7.20 -6.42
CA TRP A 110 -12.80 8.41 -7.14
C TRP A 110 -11.95 8.59 -8.39
N LEU A 111 -10.64 8.38 -8.31
CA LEU A 111 -9.72 8.44 -9.46
C LEU A 111 -10.10 7.39 -10.50
N HIS A 112 -10.40 6.16 -10.09
CA HIS A 112 -10.84 5.12 -11.02
C HIS A 112 -12.10 5.47 -11.81
N GLU A 113 -13.07 6.11 -11.17
CA GLU A 113 -14.34 6.48 -11.81
C GLU A 113 -14.23 7.72 -12.72
N ASN A 114 -13.27 8.61 -12.44
CA ASN A 114 -13.20 9.95 -13.04
C ASN A 114 -11.96 10.18 -13.92
N ARG A 115 -11.00 9.26 -13.93
CA ARG A 115 -9.71 9.37 -14.64
C ARG A 115 -9.39 8.06 -15.38
N ASN A 116 -8.60 8.17 -16.44
CA ASN A 116 -8.29 7.04 -17.34
C ASN A 116 -6.80 6.63 -17.29
N GLU A 117 -5.97 7.39 -16.59
CA GLU A 117 -4.53 7.19 -16.46
C GLU A 117 -4.19 5.84 -15.81
N GLY A 118 -5.04 5.40 -14.87
CA GLY A 118 -4.96 4.07 -14.27
C GLY A 118 -3.91 3.96 -13.17
N CYS A 119 -3.42 2.74 -12.95
CA CYS A 119 -2.43 2.43 -11.92
C CYS A 119 -1.39 1.45 -12.49
N THR A 120 -0.40 1.08 -11.68
CA THR A 120 0.52 -0.01 -12.00
C THR A 120 0.36 -1.16 -11.01
N SER A 121 1.17 -2.21 -11.14
CA SER A 121 1.25 -3.28 -10.14
C SER A 121 1.68 -2.78 -8.76
N ASN A 122 2.33 -1.60 -8.70
CA ASN A 122 2.74 -0.97 -7.45
C ASN A 122 1.56 -0.64 -6.54
N ALA A 123 0.36 -0.36 -7.08
CA ALA A 123 -0.80 -0.05 -6.26
C ALA A 123 -1.14 -1.19 -5.28
N ILE A 124 -1.18 -2.44 -5.76
CA ILE A 124 -1.43 -3.59 -4.88
C ILE A 124 -0.17 -3.93 -4.07
N ASP A 125 1.03 -3.89 -4.67
CA ASP A 125 2.28 -4.22 -3.96
C ASP A 125 2.52 -3.31 -2.75
N PHE A 126 2.30 -1.99 -2.90
CA PHE A 126 2.47 -1.01 -1.82
C PHE A 126 1.28 -0.98 -0.85
N ALA A 127 0.05 -1.17 -1.32
CA ALA A 127 -1.08 -1.35 -0.40
C ALA A 127 -0.89 -2.59 0.48
N ALA A 128 -0.31 -3.67 -0.07
CA ALA A 128 0.01 -4.87 0.69
C ALA A 128 1.16 -4.65 1.67
N GLN A 129 2.19 -3.90 1.26
CA GLN A 129 3.30 -3.50 2.13
C GLN A 129 2.85 -2.79 3.40
N HIS A 130 1.82 -1.93 3.32
CA HIS A 130 1.30 -1.15 4.45
C HIS A 130 0.03 -1.76 5.09
N GLY A 131 -0.35 -2.98 4.70
CA GLY A 131 -1.45 -3.70 5.35
C GLY A 131 -2.85 -3.21 4.99
N HIS A 132 -3.00 -2.50 3.86
CA HIS A 132 -4.27 -1.93 3.43
C HIS A 132 -5.15 -2.95 2.69
N LEU A 133 -5.60 -4.00 3.39
CA LEU A 133 -6.38 -5.12 2.83
C LEU A 133 -7.59 -4.66 2.01
N LYS A 134 -8.35 -3.66 2.49
CA LYS A 134 -9.53 -3.15 1.77
C LYS A 134 -9.18 -2.55 0.40
N VAL A 135 -8.03 -1.87 0.32
CA VAL A 135 -7.53 -1.31 -0.94
C VAL A 135 -7.08 -2.42 -1.87
N VAL A 136 -6.35 -3.41 -1.35
CA VAL A 136 -5.92 -4.60 -2.12
C VAL A 136 -7.13 -5.34 -2.72
N GLN A 137 -8.14 -5.61 -1.91
CA GLN A 137 -9.39 -6.25 -2.34
C GLN A 137 -10.07 -5.45 -3.45
N TRP A 138 -10.23 -4.14 -3.22
CA TRP A 138 -10.90 -3.29 -4.18
C TRP A 138 -10.14 -3.21 -5.51
N LEU A 139 -8.82 -3.02 -5.47
CA LEU A 139 -7.97 -2.98 -6.66
C LEU A 139 -8.05 -4.30 -7.43
N HIS A 140 -8.00 -5.45 -6.76
CA HIS A 140 -8.10 -6.75 -7.41
C HIS A 140 -9.41 -6.95 -8.20
N PHE A 141 -10.56 -6.51 -7.65
CA PHE A 141 -11.84 -6.68 -8.33
C PHE A 141 -12.11 -5.65 -9.43
N ASN A 142 -11.48 -4.47 -9.38
CA ASN A 142 -11.81 -3.33 -10.26
C ASN A 142 -10.70 -2.97 -11.25
N ARG A 143 -9.48 -3.50 -11.09
CA ARG A 143 -8.31 -3.22 -11.93
C ARG A 143 -7.72 -4.51 -12.51
N LYS A 144 -6.92 -4.37 -13.58
CA LYS A 144 -6.39 -5.51 -14.37
C LYS A 144 -4.87 -5.63 -14.33
N GLU A 145 -4.20 -4.62 -13.79
CA GLU A 145 -2.74 -4.51 -13.74
C GLU A 145 -2.11 -5.56 -12.84
N GLY A 146 -2.89 -6.12 -11.90
CA GLY A 146 -2.44 -7.15 -10.98
C GLY A 146 -1.46 -6.60 -9.95
N ALA A 147 -0.62 -7.48 -9.43
CA ALA A 147 0.48 -7.18 -8.53
C ALA A 147 1.62 -8.16 -8.82
N THR A 148 2.75 -7.99 -8.16
CA THR A 148 3.90 -8.88 -8.30
C THR A 148 4.08 -9.76 -7.06
N HIS A 149 5.17 -10.55 -7.02
CA HIS A 149 5.57 -11.26 -5.81
C HIS A 149 5.93 -10.30 -4.67
N TYR A 150 6.25 -9.03 -4.97
CA TYR A 150 6.51 -8.02 -3.94
C TYR A 150 5.32 -7.78 -3.02
N ALA A 151 4.08 -8.01 -3.45
CA ALA A 151 2.92 -7.88 -2.56
C ALA A 151 3.02 -8.79 -1.33
N ILE A 152 3.35 -10.08 -1.51
CA ILE A 152 3.49 -11.03 -0.41
C ILE A 152 4.81 -10.79 0.33
N ASP A 153 5.92 -10.57 -0.38
CA ASP A 153 7.23 -10.34 0.24
C ASP A 153 7.22 -9.12 1.18
N ASN A 154 6.64 -8.01 0.72
CA ASN A 154 6.55 -6.79 1.49
C ASN A 154 5.55 -6.94 2.65
N ALA A 155 4.36 -7.49 2.40
CA ALA A 155 3.40 -7.78 3.47
C ALA A 155 4.02 -8.69 4.55
N ALA A 156 4.89 -9.63 4.17
CA ALA A 156 5.58 -10.49 5.10
C ALA A 156 6.67 -9.77 5.90
N THR A 157 7.37 -8.83 5.27
CA THR A 157 8.38 -7.98 5.91
C THR A 157 7.77 -7.09 7.00
N TYR A 158 6.52 -6.65 6.85
CA TYR A 158 5.81 -5.77 7.80
C TYR A 158 4.75 -6.48 8.66
N GLY A 159 4.58 -7.81 8.49
CA GLY A 159 3.75 -8.62 9.37
C GLY A 159 2.25 -8.63 9.07
N HIS A 160 1.84 -8.29 7.84
CA HIS A 160 0.44 -8.20 7.42
C HIS A 160 -0.12 -9.57 6.99
N LEU A 161 -0.36 -10.46 7.97
CA LEU A 161 -0.83 -11.83 7.73
C LEU A 161 -2.18 -11.90 7.00
N ASP A 162 -3.11 -11.00 7.33
CA ASP A 162 -4.44 -10.91 6.71
C ASP A 162 -4.36 -10.63 5.21
N VAL A 163 -3.47 -9.72 4.81
CA VAL A 163 -3.17 -9.44 3.41
C VAL A 163 -2.55 -10.65 2.72
N ILE A 164 -1.58 -11.32 3.35
CA ILE A 164 -0.92 -12.50 2.78
C ILE A 164 -1.92 -13.63 2.54
N GLN A 165 -2.76 -13.94 3.54
CA GLN A 165 -3.80 -14.97 3.43
C GLN A 165 -4.76 -14.66 2.29
N TRP A 166 -5.17 -13.39 2.18
CA TRP A 166 -6.08 -12.98 1.12
C TRP A 166 -5.41 -13.08 -0.27
N LEU A 167 -4.18 -12.57 -0.42
CA LEU A 167 -3.42 -12.64 -1.67
C LEU A 167 -3.15 -14.08 -2.10
N HIS A 168 -2.87 -14.98 -1.16
CA HIS A 168 -2.63 -16.40 -1.43
C HIS A 168 -3.83 -17.09 -2.08
N ILE A 169 -5.05 -16.77 -1.63
CA ILE A 169 -6.27 -17.40 -2.13
C ILE A 169 -6.65 -16.84 -3.52
N HIS A 170 -6.42 -15.54 -3.74
CA HIS A 170 -6.98 -14.84 -4.91
C HIS A 170 -5.95 -14.58 -6.03
N ARG A 171 -4.66 -14.78 -5.78
CA ARG A 171 -3.57 -14.40 -6.68
C ARG A 171 -2.55 -15.52 -6.84
N HIS A 172 -1.88 -15.57 -7.99
CA HIS A 172 -1.05 -16.70 -8.42
C HIS A 172 0.44 -16.35 -8.56
N GLU A 173 0.83 -15.11 -8.30
CA GLU A 173 2.19 -14.60 -8.47
C GLU A 173 3.17 -15.13 -7.41
N GLY A 174 2.67 -15.64 -6.29
CA GLY A 174 3.45 -16.31 -5.26
C GLY A 174 4.28 -15.36 -4.37
N CYS A 175 5.13 -15.97 -3.52
CA CYS A 175 6.19 -15.29 -2.77
C CYS A 175 7.53 -15.49 -3.46
N SER A 176 8.49 -14.61 -3.19
CA SER A 176 9.89 -14.94 -3.39
C SER A 176 10.49 -15.56 -2.14
N GLN A 177 11.71 -16.06 -2.31
CA GLN A 177 12.54 -16.62 -1.26
C GLN A 177 12.81 -15.62 -0.12
N SER A 178 12.72 -14.32 -0.42
CA SER A 178 12.94 -13.25 0.56
C SER A 178 11.80 -13.12 1.57
N ALA A 179 10.56 -13.54 1.24
CA ALA A 179 9.39 -13.35 2.12
C ALA A 179 9.60 -13.97 3.50
N LEU A 180 10.03 -15.24 3.53
CA LEU A 180 10.25 -15.98 4.78
C LEU A 180 11.42 -15.39 5.58
N VAL A 181 12.53 -15.10 4.91
CA VAL A 181 13.73 -14.50 5.54
C VAL A 181 13.40 -13.15 6.17
N ASN A 182 12.64 -12.31 5.46
CA ASN A 182 12.27 -10.99 5.95
C ASN A 182 11.29 -11.08 7.13
N ALA A 183 10.30 -11.97 7.06
CA ALA A 183 9.38 -12.21 8.18
C ALA A 183 10.13 -12.67 9.45
N ILE A 184 11.11 -13.58 9.31
CA ILE A 184 11.94 -14.04 10.42
C ILE A 184 12.79 -12.89 10.98
N ASN A 185 13.49 -12.15 10.12
CA ASN A 185 14.34 -11.03 10.54
C ASN A 185 13.58 -9.91 11.25
N ALA A 186 12.36 -9.63 10.79
CA ALA A 186 11.44 -8.66 11.40
C ALA A 186 10.74 -9.19 12.65
N GLY A 187 10.82 -10.50 12.92
CA GLY A 187 10.22 -11.15 14.10
C GLY A 187 8.72 -11.43 13.97
N HIS A 188 8.20 -11.51 12.76
CA HIS A 188 6.77 -11.78 12.49
C HIS A 188 6.47 -13.28 12.53
N GLU A 189 6.36 -13.84 13.74
CA GLU A 189 6.13 -15.28 13.98
C GLU A 189 4.93 -15.83 13.21
N CYS A 190 3.76 -15.18 13.31
CA CYS A 190 2.54 -15.68 12.67
C CYS A 190 2.67 -15.75 11.15
N VAL A 191 3.39 -14.80 10.55
CA VAL A 191 3.67 -14.80 9.10
C VAL A 191 4.65 -15.90 8.73
N ALA A 192 5.76 -16.03 9.47
CA ALA A 192 6.77 -17.06 9.20
C ALA A 192 6.17 -18.47 9.30
N LYS A 193 5.41 -18.75 10.37
CA LYS A 193 4.68 -20.02 10.53
C LYS A 193 3.73 -20.29 9.37
N TRP A 194 2.97 -19.26 8.98
CA TRP A 194 2.00 -19.41 7.90
C TRP A 194 2.66 -19.63 6.54
N LEU A 195 3.76 -18.93 6.24
CA LEU A 195 4.51 -19.08 4.98
C LEU A 195 5.14 -20.47 4.86
N VAL A 196 5.73 -20.99 5.93
CA VAL A 196 6.26 -22.37 5.96
C VAL A 196 5.14 -23.38 5.76
N ALA A 197 3.99 -23.21 6.41
CA ALA A 197 2.88 -24.17 6.29
C ALA A 197 2.19 -24.19 4.92
N ASN A 198 2.14 -23.06 4.19
CA ASN A 198 1.29 -22.93 2.99
C ASN A 198 2.06 -22.61 1.69
N ARG A 199 3.32 -22.20 1.78
CA ARG A 199 4.11 -21.66 0.65
C ARG A 199 5.59 -22.08 0.71
N MET A 200 5.90 -23.21 1.35
CA MET A 200 7.29 -23.70 1.48
C MET A 200 7.99 -23.88 0.12
N SER A 201 7.30 -24.45 -0.87
CA SER A 201 7.82 -24.62 -2.23
C SER A 201 8.21 -23.30 -2.91
N ASP A 202 7.39 -22.26 -2.72
CA ASP A 202 7.55 -20.96 -3.38
C ASP A 202 8.66 -20.15 -2.70
N CYS A 203 8.73 -20.25 -1.37
CA CYS A 203 9.62 -19.47 -0.52
C CYS A 203 10.99 -20.16 -0.24
N VAL A 204 11.15 -21.47 -0.50
CA VAL A 204 12.40 -22.24 -0.26
C VAL A 204 12.87 -23.02 -1.50
N GLY A 205 11.99 -23.23 -2.48
CA GLY A 205 12.31 -23.96 -3.70
C GLY A 205 12.43 -25.46 -3.44
N LYS A 206 13.42 -26.11 -4.07
CA LYS A 206 13.73 -27.54 -3.84
C LYS A 206 14.68 -27.80 -2.67
N MET A 207 15.11 -26.76 -1.97
CA MET A 207 16.01 -26.88 -0.82
C MET A 207 15.17 -27.04 0.45
N GLY A 208 15.68 -27.79 1.44
CA GLY A 208 15.09 -27.80 2.79
C GLY A 208 15.33 -26.48 3.51
N LEU A 209 14.47 -26.14 4.49
CA LEU A 209 14.51 -24.85 5.20
C LEU A 209 15.87 -24.58 5.87
N VAL A 210 16.48 -25.62 6.46
CA VAL A 210 17.80 -25.55 7.10
C VAL A 210 18.91 -25.22 6.10
N GLU A 211 18.91 -25.89 4.94
CA GLU A 211 19.92 -25.67 3.89
C GLU A 211 19.78 -24.27 3.29
N TYR A 212 18.53 -23.83 3.13
CA TYR A 212 18.20 -22.51 2.61
C TYR A 212 18.69 -21.38 3.54
N LEU A 213 18.35 -21.44 4.83
CA LEU A 213 18.80 -20.47 5.83
C LEU A 213 20.33 -20.45 5.94
N SER A 214 20.98 -21.61 5.86
CA SER A 214 22.46 -21.72 5.93
C SER A 214 23.19 -21.08 4.75
N ARG A 215 22.58 -21.03 3.55
CA ARG A 215 23.22 -20.45 2.35
C ARG A 215 23.00 -18.95 2.17
N ARG A 216 21.87 -18.41 2.63
CA ARG A 216 21.47 -17.00 2.40
C ARG A 216 22.14 -15.99 3.32
N GLY A 217 22.79 -16.46 4.38
CA GLY A 217 23.75 -15.67 5.13
C GLY A 217 24.45 -16.56 6.14
N HIS A 218 25.47 -16.03 6.82
CA HIS A 218 26.14 -16.68 7.95
C HIS A 218 25.21 -16.85 9.17
N TRP A 219 24.12 -17.58 9.02
CA TRP A 219 23.10 -17.76 10.02
C TRP A 219 23.52 -18.96 10.85
N ASN A 220 23.88 -18.71 12.10
CA ASN A 220 23.99 -19.78 13.06
C ASN A 220 22.56 -20.18 13.45
N VAL A 221 22.07 -21.31 12.91
CA VAL A 221 20.72 -21.82 13.17
C VAL A 221 20.44 -21.88 14.68
N ALA A 222 21.44 -22.25 15.50
CA ALA A 222 21.29 -22.24 16.95
C ALA A 222 21.04 -20.84 17.51
N ALA A 223 21.79 -19.82 17.06
CA ALA A 223 21.58 -18.43 17.49
C ALA A 223 20.26 -17.84 16.98
N LEU A 224 19.76 -18.34 15.86
CA LEU A 224 18.46 -17.95 15.30
C LEU A 224 17.30 -18.53 16.11
N THR A 225 17.39 -19.82 16.47
CA THR A 225 16.43 -20.48 17.36
C THR A 225 16.45 -19.84 18.76
N ASP A 226 17.62 -19.43 19.26
CA ASP A 226 17.72 -18.67 20.52
C ASP A 226 16.97 -17.32 20.44
N LYS A 227 17.06 -16.63 19.30
CA LYS A 227 16.39 -15.34 19.07
C LYS A 227 14.89 -15.50 18.80
N HIS A 228 14.50 -16.61 18.17
CA HIS A 228 13.15 -16.91 17.72
C HIS A 228 12.81 -18.37 18.07
N PRO A 229 12.40 -18.66 19.32
CA PRO A 229 12.17 -20.03 19.80
C PRO A 229 11.16 -20.82 18.96
N TYR A 230 10.19 -20.13 18.36
CA TYR A 230 9.18 -20.72 17.48
C TYR A 230 9.75 -21.35 16.21
N LEU A 231 10.99 -21.02 15.82
CA LEU A 231 11.65 -21.66 14.68
C LEU A 231 12.04 -23.10 14.99
N GLN A 232 12.21 -23.48 16.27
CA GLN A 232 12.48 -24.87 16.62
C GLN A 232 11.31 -25.78 16.22
N GLU A 233 10.08 -25.33 16.46
CA GLU A 233 8.86 -26.03 16.02
C GLU A 233 8.85 -26.18 14.49
N LEU A 234 9.20 -25.13 13.75
CA LEU A 234 9.22 -25.14 12.28
C LEU A 234 10.30 -26.07 11.70
N LEU A 235 11.45 -26.19 12.38
CA LEU A 235 12.54 -27.06 11.97
C LEU A 235 12.26 -28.54 12.26
N ASP A 236 11.55 -28.82 13.36
CA ASP A 236 11.15 -30.17 13.74
C ASP A 236 10.05 -30.71 12.79
N ASP A 237 9.17 -29.85 12.29
CA ASP A 237 8.13 -30.21 11.31
C ASP A 237 8.67 -30.44 9.88
N ASP A 238 9.77 -29.77 9.49
CA ASP A 238 10.41 -29.92 8.16
C ASP A 238 11.03 -31.33 7.96
N MET A 239 11.22 -32.09 9.05
CA MET A 239 11.74 -33.46 9.04
C MET A 239 10.67 -34.52 8.72
N MET A 240 9.41 -34.13 8.49
CA MET A 240 8.29 -35.05 8.26
C MET A 240 7.74 -35.08 6.82
N PHE A 241 8.25 -34.28 5.89
CA PHE A 241 7.85 -34.36 4.48
C PHE A 241 8.63 -35.47 3.76
N THR A 242 8.15 -36.70 3.88
CA THR A 242 8.47 -37.76 2.92
C THR A 242 7.73 -37.47 1.61
N ASP A 243 8.38 -37.80 0.48
CA ASP A 243 7.92 -37.57 -0.89
C ASP A 243 6.48 -38.06 -1.15
N ASP A 244 5.47 -37.20 -0.94
CA ASP A 244 4.07 -37.48 -1.30
C ASP A 244 3.59 -36.50 -2.40
N GLU A 245 4.20 -36.59 -3.59
CA GLU A 245 3.72 -35.94 -4.83
C GLU A 245 2.29 -36.38 -5.23
N GLU A 246 1.69 -37.36 -4.54
CA GLU A 246 0.34 -37.86 -4.81
C GLU A 246 -0.76 -37.09 -4.04
N GLU A 247 -0.50 -36.46 -2.89
CA GLU A 247 -1.53 -35.76 -2.10
C GLU A 247 -1.87 -34.36 -2.64
N ASP A 248 -0.88 -33.63 -3.17
CA ASP A 248 -1.10 -32.30 -3.76
C ASP A 248 -1.93 -32.37 -5.05
N ASN A 249 -1.79 -33.45 -5.82
CA ASN A 249 -2.65 -33.70 -6.97
C ASN A 249 -4.09 -34.01 -6.55
N ALA A 250 -4.30 -34.72 -5.44
CA ALA A 250 -5.63 -35.07 -4.95
C ALA A 250 -6.39 -33.85 -4.39
N ARG A 251 -5.73 -32.97 -3.64
CA ARG A 251 -6.32 -31.70 -3.16
C ARG A 251 -6.63 -30.75 -4.32
N GLY A 252 -5.71 -30.59 -5.26
CA GLY A 252 -5.93 -29.78 -6.45
C GLY A 252 -7.06 -30.30 -7.35
N MET A 253 -7.31 -31.61 -7.36
CA MET A 253 -8.44 -32.22 -8.07
C MET A 253 -9.77 -31.97 -7.36
N GLN A 254 -9.82 -32.16 -6.03
CA GLN A 254 -11.02 -31.93 -5.22
C GLN A 254 -11.45 -30.46 -5.23
N GLU A 255 -10.50 -29.52 -5.21
CA GLU A 255 -10.77 -28.09 -5.20
C GLU A 255 -11.28 -27.59 -6.57
N ARG A 256 -10.75 -28.14 -7.69
CA ARG A 256 -11.27 -27.87 -9.04
C ARG A 256 -12.68 -28.43 -9.23
N GLU A 257 -12.97 -29.58 -8.63
CA GLU A 257 -14.29 -30.19 -8.69
C GLU A 257 -15.31 -29.41 -7.85
N PHE A 258 -14.89 -28.94 -6.66
CA PHE A 258 -15.69 -28.05 -5.80
C PHE A 258 -16.02 -26.72 -6.50
N LEU A 259 -15.04 -26.07 -7.14
CA LEU A 259 -15.25 -24.83 -7.90
C LEU A 259 -16.11 -25.04 -9.15
N ARG A 260 -16.02 -26.22 -9.79
CA ARG A 260 -16.93 -26.61 -10.88
C ARG A 260 -18.38 -26.74 -10.40
N LEU A 261 -18.60 -27.41 -9.27
CA LEU A 261 -19.92 -27.64 -8.70
C LEU A 261 -20.56 -26.35 -8.16
N TRP A 262 -19.74 -25.45 -7.59
CA TRP A 262 -20.14 -24.12 -7.17
C TRP A 262 -20.58 -23.24 -8.35
N ASN A 263 -19.77 -23.18 -9.42
CA ASN A 263 -20.08 -22.38 -10.61
C ASN A 263 -21.22 -22.97 -11.47
N ALA A 264 -21.52 -24.27 -11.31
CA ALA A 264 -22.66 -24.93 -11.96
C ALA A 264 -23.98 -24.76 -11.17
N GLY A 265 -23.98 -24.09 -10.02
CA GLY A 265 -25.18 -23.84 -9.21
C GLY A 265 -25.79 -25.10 -8.58
N MET A 266 -25.03 -26.20 -8.48
CA MET A 266 -25.55 -27.50 -8.02
C MET A 266 -25.55 -27.68 -6.49
N LEU A 267 -25.08 -26.71 -5.71
CA LEU A 267 -25.01 -26.76 -4.24
C LEU A 267 -26.02 -25.85 -3.53
N LEU A 268 -27.20 -25.65 -4.12
CA LEU A 268 -28.38 -25.15 -3.41
C LEU A 268 -29.60 -26.03 -3.71
N GLN A 269 -29.74 -27.09 -2.92
CA GLN A 269 -31.01 -27.66 -2.45
C GLN A 269 -30.77 -28.47 -1.19
#